data_AF-A0A538RSN2-F1
#
_entry.id   AF-A0A538RSN2-F1
#
_cell.length_a   1.000
_cell.length_b   1.000
_cell.length_c   1.000
_cell.angle_alpha   90.00
_cell.angle_beta   90.00
_cell.angle_gamma   90.00
#
_symmetry.space_group_name_H-M   'P 1'
#
loop_
_entity.id
_entity.type
_entity.pdbx_description
1 polymer ?
#
loop_
_entity_poly.entity_id
_entity_poly.type
_entity_poly.pdbx_seq_one_letter_code
_entity_poly.pdbx_strand_id
1 'polypeptide(L)'
;MKVCGKEIRIQGRLIRIARLDGDKYQFLDDPEPVVDGLRKCGTRIDLFTFMQKLPETSPKYRYPMEWDNLAVLPVSTFDHWWTQQIGFKARNKAKQAQKKGVTLREVRFDHALIRGIWEIYNECPVRQGKPFRHYGKNIQAVHEEEATFPDSSIFIGAFLGETLIGFIKLVTDETRTQAGLMNIVSMIGHRDKAPTNALVAQAVRSCAERGIPYLVYSNFAYGKKLRDSLSDFKERNGFQRIDLPRYYVPLSSIGWAAFRLRLHRRFVDHFPEPFIAKIRELRNAWYNRKLPGVAEVS
;
A
#
# COMPACT_ATOMS: atom_id res chain seq x y z
N MET A 1 11.61 -13.25 -12.00
CA MET A 1 13.01 -13.57 -12.40
C MET A 1 13.96 -12.84 -11.46
N LYS A 2 15.23 -13.26 -11.33
CA LYS A 2 16.20 -12.59 -10.46
C LYS A 2 17.31 -11.94 -11.31
N VAL A 3 17.63 -10.68 -11.04
CA VAL A 3 18.69 -9.91 -11.72
C VAL A 3 19.46 -9.13 -10.66
N CYS A 4 20.78 -9.31 -10.61
CA CYS A 4 21.67 -8.63 -9.65
C CYS A 4 21.16 -8.73 -8.19
N GLY A 5 20.72 -9.92 -7.77
CA GLY A 5 20.20 -10.14 -6.42
C GLY A 5 18.76 -9.69 -6.18
N LYS A 6 18.16 -8.90 -7.09
CA LYS A 6 16.80 -8.37 -6.95
C LYS A 6 15.80 -9.21 -7.73
N GLU A 7 14.64 -9.45 -7.14
CA GLU A 7 13.53 -10.08 -7.86
C GLU A 7 12.80 -9.06 -8.73
N ILE A 8 12.50 -9.47 -9.95
CA ILE A 8 11.89 -8.64 -11.00
C ILE A 8 10.58 -9.30 -11.44
N ARG A 9 9.50 -8.54 -11.37
CA ARG A 9 8.18 -8.89 -11.90
C ARG A 9 7.96 -8.19 -13.23
N ILE A 10 7.59 -8.98 -14.24
CA ILE A 10 7.25 -8.49 -15.59
C ILE A 10 5.74 -8.57 -15.76
N GLN A 11 5.14 -7.50 -16.26
CA GLN A 11 3.70 -7.43 -16.52
C GLN A 11 3.41 -6.90 -17.93
N GLY A 12 2.21 -7.20 -18.43
CA GLY A 12 1.76 -6.78 -19.75
C GLY A 12 2.03 -7.82 -20.84
N ARG A 13 1.17 -7.82 -21.86
CA ARG A 13 1.27 -8.71 -23.03
C ARG A 13 1.92 -8.00 -24.22
N LEU A 14 1.39 -6.82 -24.56
CA LEU A 14 1.84 -6.03 -25.71
C LEU A 14 3.10 -5.21 -25.40
N ILE A 15 3.07 -4.48 -24.29
CA ILE A 15 4.21 -3.75 -23.72
C ILE A 15 4.59 -4.48 -22.44
N ARG A 16 5.82 -5.00 -22.38
CA ARG A 16 6.33 -5.72 -21.22
C ARG A 16 7.05 -4.76 -20.28
N ILE A 17 6.44 -4.50 -19.13
CA ILE A 17 6.95 -3.57 -18.12
C ILE A 17 7.52 -4.41 -16.96
N ALA A 18 8.82 -4.26 -16.71
CA ALA A 18 9.52 -4.82 -15.57
C ALA A 18 9.54 -3.82 -14.39
N ARG A 19 9.46 -4.35 -13.19
CA ARG A 19 9.63 -3.61 -11.92
C ARG A 19 10.19 -4.53 -10.85
N LEU A 20 10.73 -3.96 -9.79
CA LEU A 20 11.10 -4.73 -8.60
C LEU A 20 9.89 -5.50 -8.06
N ASP A 21 10.13 -6.73 -7.59
CA ASP A 21 9.18 -7.33 -6.66
C ASP A 21 9.18 -6.51 -5.37
N GLY A 22 7.99 -6.25 -4.83
CA GLY A 22 7.84 -5.29 -3.75
C GLY A 22 8.11 -3.84 -4.15
N ASP A 23 7.84 -3.44 -5.40
CA ASP A 23 7.80 -2.03 -5.82
C ASP A 23 7.11 -1.15 -4.74
N LYS A 24 7.81 -0.08 -4.31
CA LYS A 24 7.49 0.83 -3.18
C LYS A 24 7.88 0.35 -1.77
N TYR A 25 8.39 -0.87 -1.64
CA TYR A 25 8.96 -1.44 -0.41
C TYR A 25 10.45 -1.78 -0.60
N GLN A 26 10.82 -2.20 -1.80
CA GLN A 26 12.21 -2.36 -2.23
C GLN A 26 12.63 -1.23 -3.17
N PHE A 27 13.90 -0.83 -3.05
CA PHE A 27 14.48 0.30 -3.78
C PHE A 27 15.84 -0.07 -4.37
N LEU A 28 16.30 0.75 -5.31
CA LEU A 28 17.64 0.67 -5.91
C LEU A 28 18.47 1.87 -5.47
N ASP A 29 19.61 1.59 -4.82
CA ASP A 29 20.61 2.61 -4.52
C ASP A 29 21.48 2.92 -5.74
N ASP A 30 21.77 1.90 -6.57
CA ASP A 30 22.35 2.06 -7.92
C ASP A 30 21.52 1.26 -8.94
N PRO A 31 20.81 1.93 -9.88
CA PRO A 31 20.01 1.25 -10.88
C PRO A 31 20.82 0.64 -12.02
N GLU A 32 22.06 1.08 -12.27
CA GLU A 32 22.80 0.71 -13.48
C GLU A 32 23.05 -0.80 -13.60
N PRO A 33 23.51 -1.52 -12.54
CA PRO A 33 23.73 -2.96 -12.63
C PRO A 33 22.45 -3.74 -12.96
N VAL A 34 21.32 -3.33 -12.41
CA VAL A 34 20.01 -3.94 -12.68
C VAL A 34 19.58 -3.66 -14.11
N VAL A 35 19.73 -2.42 -14.58
CA VAL A 35 19.42 -2.03 -15.97
C VAL A 35 20.26 -2.85 -16.95
N ASP A 36 21.56 -2.97 -16.74
CA ASP A 36 22.46 -3.75 -17.58
C ASP A 36 22.16 -5.25 -17.54
N GLY A 37 21.85 -5.79 -16.35
CA GLY A 37 21.40 -7.16 -16.20
C GLY A 37 20.11 -7.43 -16.98
N LEU A 38 19.15 -6.50 -16.96
CA LEU A 38 17.89 -6.62 -17.72
C LEU A 38 18.13 -6.54 -19.23
N ARG A 39 19.06 -5.71 -19.71
CA ARG A 39 19.46 -5.69 -21.13
C ARG A 39 20.03 -7.02 -21.61
N LYS A 40 20.75 -7.73 -20.72
CA LYS A 40 21.46 -8.99 -21.04
C LYS A 40 20.67 -10.26 -20.73
N CYS A 41 19.53 -10.18 -20.05
CA CYS A 41 18.83 -11.35 -19.51
C CYS A 41 18.08 -12.22 -20.54
N GLY A 42 18.08 -11.86 -21.82
CA GLY A 42 17.39 -12.59 -22.90
C GLY A 42 15.85 -12.56 -22.83
N THR A 43 15.26 -12.09 -21.73
CA THR A 43 13.82 -11.93 -21.59
C THR A 43 13.39 -10.62 -22.23
N ARG A 44 12.36 -10.65 -23.09
CA ARG A 44 11.80 -9.42 -23.65
C ARG A 44 11.23 -8.54 -22.54
N ILE A 45 11.81 -7.35 -22.40
CA ILE A 45 11.35 -6.27 -21.52
C ILE A 45 11.42 -4.98 -22.33
N ASP A 46 10.31 -4.25 -22.40
CA ASP A 46 10.24 -3.01 -23.15
C ASP A 46 10.57 -1.81 -22.26
N LEU A 47 10.01 -1.78 -21.04
CA LEU A 47 10.23 -0.72 -20.06
C LEU A 47 10.61 -1.32 -18.71
N PHE A 48 11.57 -0.72 -18.03
CA PHE A 48 11.84 -0.97 -16.62
C PHE A 48 11.46 0.24 -15.78
N THR A 49 10.74 0.05 -14.68
CA THR A 49 10.37 1.14 -13.77
C THR A 49 10.78 0.85 -12.33
N PHE A 50 11.25 1.89 -11.66
CA PHE A 50 11.59 1.89 -10.25
C PHE A 50 11.32 3.28 -9.65
N MET A 51 11.08 3.31 -8.34
CA MET A 51 10.84 4.53 -7.58
C MET A 51 12.07 4.89 -6.77
N GLN A 52 12.35 6.18 -6.62
CA GLN A 52 13.38 6.67 -5.71
C GLN A 52 12.90 6.58 -4.25
N LYS A 53 13.81 6.21 -3.35
CA LYS A 53 13.54 6.01 -1.92
C LYS A 53 13.50 7.35 -1.16
N LEU A 54 12.72 7.42 -0.08
CA LEU A 54 12.83 8.54 0.88
C LEU A 54 14.21 8.52 1.60
N PRO A 55 14.72 9.69 2.02
CA PRO A 55 14.15 11.04 1.93
C PRO A 55 14.43 11.77 0.61
N GLU A 56 15.00 11.08 -0.38
CA GLU A 56 15.50 11.69 -1.61
C GLU A 56 14.33 12.08 -2.52
N THR A 57 13.94 13.35 -2.50
CA THR A 57 12.82 13.88 -3.30
C THR A 57 13.27 14.53 -4.61
N SER A 58 14.54 14.94 -4.70
CA SER A 58 15.11 15.53 -5.92
C SER A 58 15.57 14.43 -6.89
N PRO A 59 15.34 14.58 -8.21
CA PRO A 59 15.76 13.57 -9.19
C PRO A 59 17.28 13.30 -9.14
N LYS A 60 17.69 12.04 -8.94
CA LYS A 60 19.11 11.62 -8.95
C LYS A 60 19.61 11.08 -10.28
N TYR A 61 18.76 10.36 -11.01
CA TYR A 61 19.18 9.63 -12.21
C TYR A 61 18.77 10.35 -13.50
N ARG A 62 19.59 10.20 -14.55
CA ARG A 62 19.35 10.76 -15.89
C ARG A 62 18.45 9.85 -16.74
N TYR A 63 17.41 9.30 -16.13
CA TYR A 63 16.41 8.49 -16.81
C TYR A 63 15.12 9.28 -17.02
N PRO A 64 14.33 8.95 -18.07
CA PRO A 64 12.98 9.49 -18.18
C PRO A 64 12.19 9.22 -16.90
N MET A 65 11.45 10.21 -16.43
CA MET A 65 10.76 10.14 -15.14
C MET A 65 9.36 10.71 -15.20
N GLU A 66 8.55 10.29 -14.24
CA GLU A 66 7.30 10.94 -13.87
C GLU A 66 7.26 11.11 -12.35
N TRP A 67 6.49 12.09 -11.88
CA TRP A 67 6.20 12.25 -10.46
C TRP A 67 5.14 11.22 -10.06
N ASP A 68 5.49 10.37 -9.10
CA ASP A 68 4.53 9.52 -8.36
C ASP A 68 4.41 10.09 -6.94
N ASN A 69 3.37 9.71 -6.21
CA ASN A 69 3.09 10.29 -4.90
C ASN A 69 2.94 9.20 -3.84
N LEU A 70 3.49 9.45 -2.65
CA LEU A 70 3.32 8.63 -1.47
C LEU A 70 2.65 9.43 -0.35
N ALA A 71 1.83 8.75 0.45
CA ALA A 71 1.37 9.28 1.72
C ALA A 71 2.41 8.94 2.79
N VAL A 72 3.12 9.94 3.27
CA VAL A 72 4.26 9.76 4.17
C VAL A 72 3.97 10.47 5.48
N LEU A 73 4.21 9.79 6.59
CA LEU A 73 4.20 10.36 7.92
C LEU A 73 5.65 10.35 8.44
N PRO A 74 6.28 11.53 8.62
CA PRO A 74 7.53 11.62 9.37
C PRO A 74 7.30 11.23 10.82
N VAL A 75 8.13 10.32 11.34
CA VAL A 75 8.06 9.78 12.69
C VAL A 75 9.37 10.10 13.41
N SER A 76 9.29 10.94 14.43
CA SER A 76 10.39 11.21 15.37
C SER A 76 10.17 10.46 16.68
N THR A 77 9.12 10.82 17.41
CA THR A 77 8.62 10.11 18.59
C THR A 77 7.11 9.92 18.50
N PHE A 78 6.57 8.93 19.22
CA PHE A 78 5.13 8.76 19.31
C PHE A 78 4.44 9.98 19.92
N ASP A 79 5.06 10.61 20.92
CA ASP A 79 4.51 11.79 21.59
C ASP A 79 4.44 13.01 20.67
N HIS A 80 5.49 13.24 19.87
CA HIS A 80 5.48 14.30 18.86
C HIS A 80 4.35 14.10 17.86
N TRP A 81 4.19 12.88 17.33
CA TRP A 81 3.06 12.57 16.44
C TRP A 81 1.72 12.83 17.12
N TRP A 82 1.54 12.33 18.33
CA TRP A 82 0.29 12.38 19.08
C TRP A 82 -0.13 13.81 19.44
N THR A 83 0.82 14.65 19.86
CA THR A 83 0.54 15.99 20.38
C THR A 83 0.60 17.06 19.30
N GLN A 84 1.53 16.96 18.34
CA GLN A 84 1.82 18.01 17.36
C GLN A 84 1.29 17.72 15.94
N GLN A 85 1.27 16.46 15.49
CA GLN A 85 0.98 16.15 14.08
C GLN A 85 -0.48 15.75 13.80
N ILE A 86 -1.25 15.38 14.82
CA ILE A 86 -2.66 14.98 14.66
C ILE A 86 -3.62 15.82 15.50
N GLY A 87 -4.83 15.99 14.98
CA GLY A 87 -5.90 16.71 15.67
C GLY A 87 -6.65 15.87 16.71
N PHE A 88 -7.47 16.55 17.53
CA PHE A 88 -8.30 15.94 18.58
C PHE A 88 -9.19 14.78 18.06
N LYS A 89 -9.76 14.92 16.85
CA LYS A 89 -10.62 13.88 16.26
C LYS A 89 -9.87 12.56 16.02
N ALA A 90 -8.64 12.62 15.51
CA ALA A 90 -7.82 11.42 15.26
C ALA A 90 -7.40 10.76 16.58
N ARG A 91 -6.93 11.56 17.56
CA ARG A 91 -6.64 11.08 18.92
C ARG A 91 -7.83 10.38 19.55
N ASN A 92 -9.03 10.97 19.46
CA ASN A 92 -10.24 10.38 20.02
C ASN A 92 -10.61 9.06 19.35
N LYS A 93 -10.46 8.94 18.03
CA LYS A 93 -10.71 7.68 17.32
C LYS A 93 -9.72 6.59 17.73
N ALA A 94 -8.44 6.92 17.89
CA ALA A 94 -7.47 5.97 18.42
C ALA A 94 -7.78 5.55 19.87
N LYS A 95 -8.13 6.50 20.75
CA LYS A 95 -8.56 6.20 22.14
C LYS A 95 -9.87 5.42 22.21
N GLN A 96 -10.79 5.61 21.25
CA GLN A 96 -12.10 4.95 21.21
C GLN A 96 -11.97 3.43 21.16
N ALA A 97 -10.98 2.91 20.43
CA ALA A 97 -10.73 1.48 20.35
C ALA A 97 -10.38 0.89 21.72
N GLN A 98 -9.42 1.49 22.42
CA GLN A 98 -9.01 1.07 23.76
C GLN A 98 -10.16 1.16 24.76
N LYS A 99 -10.93 2.27 24.74
CA LYS A 99 -12.13 2.44 25.59
C LYS A 99 -13.20 1.37 25.34
N LYS A 100 -13.27 0.83 24.12
CA LYS A 100 -14.19 -0.24 23.75
C LYS A 100 -13.55 -1.64 23.84
N GLY A 101 -12.46 -1.79 24.60
CA GLY A 101 -11.83 -3.07 24.90
C GLY A 101 -10.93 -3.62 23.80
N VAL A 102 -10.59 -2.83 22.77
CA VAL A 102 -9.65 -3.26 21.74
C VAL A 102 -8.23 -3.13 22.26
N THR A 103 -7.48 -4.23 22.25
CA THR A 103 -6.06 -4.25 22.57
C THR A 103 -5.22 -4.32 21.30
N LEU A 104 -4.04 -3.70 21.32
CA LEU A 104 -3.12 -3.67 20.19
C LEU A 104 -1.82 -4.30 20.62
N ARG A 105 -1.27 -5.19 19.79
CA ARG A 105 0.03 -5.80 20.02
C ARG A 105 0.69 -6.18 18.71
N GLU A 106 2.01 -6.13 18.71
CA GLU A 106 2.78 -6.81 17.68
C GLU A 106 2.61 -8.33 17.84
N VAL A 107 2.53 -9.03 16.72
CA VAL A 107 2.24 -10.45 16.67
C VAL A 107 3.24 -11.15 15.78
N ARG A 108 3.59 -12.39 16.13
CA ARG A 108 4.47 -13.20 15.29
C ARG A 108 3.69 -13.68 14.07
N PHE A 109 4.42 -13.88 12.98
CA PHE A 109 3.87 -14.54 11.81
C PHE A 109 3.75 -16.04 12.07
N ASP A 110 2.56 -16.45 12.52
CA ASP A 110 2.24 -17.85 12.85
C ASP A 110 0.87 -18.27 12.31
N HIS A 111 0.51 -19.54 12.53
CA HIS A 111 -0.76 -20.10 12.08
C HIS A 111 -1.98 -19.39 12.68
N ALA A 112 -1.87 -18.87 13.92
CA ALA A 112 -2.97 -18.17 14.58
C ALA A 112 -3.22 -16.81 13.91
N LEU A 113 -2.16 -16.07 13.60
CA LEU A 113 -2.26 -14.83 12.84
C LEU A 113 -2.85 -15.07 11.45
N ILE A 114 -2.34 -16.07 10.71
CA ILE A 114 -2.83 -16.39 9.36
C ILE A 114 -4.31 -16.75 9.38
N ARG A 115 -4.75 -17.55 10.35
CA ARG A 115 -6.17 -17.86 10.52
C ARG A 115 -6.98 -16.59 10.78
N GLY A 116 -6.53 -15.71 11.66
CA GLY A 116 -7.21 -14.44 11.93
C GLY A 116 -7.28 -13.53 10.68
N ILE A 117 -6.20 -13.44 9.90
CA ILE A 117 -6.19 -12.68 8.64
C ILE A 117 -7.18 -13.29 7.64
N TRP A 118 -7.20 -14.62 7.52
CA TRP A 118 -8.15 -15.33 6.67
C TRP A 118 -9.61 -15.08 7.08
N GLU A 119 -9.92 -15.06 8.38
CA GLU A 119 -11.26 -14.72 8.89
C GLU A 119 -11.64 -13.26 8.56
N ILE A 120 -10.72 -12.30 8.76
CA ILE A 120 -10.92 -10.90 8.37
C ILE A 120 -11.17 -10.77 6.86
N TYR A 121 -10.43 -11.55 6.06
CA TYR A 121 -10.55 -11.51 4.62
C TYR A 121 -11.89 -12.03 4.11
N ASN A 122 -12.42 -13.07 4.76
CA ASN A 122 -13.67 -13.71 4.39
C ASN A 122 -14.90 -13.13 5.09
N GLU A 123 -14.77 -12.06 5.87
CA GLU A 123 -15.91 -11.40 6.51
C GLU A 123 -16.94 -10.85 5.49
N CYS A 124 -16.47 -10.19 4.42
CA CYS A 124 -17.37 -9.56 3.46
C CYS A 124 -16.80 -9.57 2.03
N PRO A 125 -17.60 -9.96 1.01
CA PRO A 125 -17.19 -9.99 -0.39
C PRO A 125 -17.02 -8.59 -1.02
N VAL A 126 -17.60 -7.56 -0.40
CA VAL A 126 -17.55 -6.19 -0.90
C VAL A 126 -17.06 -5.25 0.20
N ARG A 127 -16.05 -4.43 -0.10
CA ARG A 127 -15.52 -3.42 0.82
C ARG A 127 -15.47 -2.06 0.10
N GLN A 128 -16.08 -1.03 0.68
CA GLN A 128 -16.12 0.34 0.11
C GLN A 128 -16.67 0.34 -1.34
N GLY A 129 -17.79 -0.36 -1.55
CA GLY A 129 -18.42 -0.51 -2.85
C GLY A 129 -17.62 -1.27 -3.93
N LYS A 130 -16.54 -1.98 -3.57
CA LYS A 130 -15.73 -2.76 -4.52
C LYS A 130 -15.62 -4.24 -4.09
N PRO A 131 -15.63 -5.19 -5.05
CA PRO A 131 -15.30 -6.57 -4.75
C PRO A 131 -13.96 -6.67 -4.05
N PHE A 132 -13.94 -7.37 -2.93
CA PHE A 132 -12.76 -7.51 -2.12
C PHE A 132 -11.91 -8.66 -2.66
N ARG A 133 -10.72 -8.33 -3.18
CA ARG A 133 -9.84 -9.27 -3.86
C ARG A 133 -9.33 -10.42 -2.98
N HIS A 134 -9.40 -10.28 -1.66
CA HIS A 134 -8.96 -11.30 -0.72
C HIS A 134 -10.11 -12.22 -0.27
N TYR A 135 -11.36 -11.88 -0.57
CA TYR A 135 -12.51 -12.72 -0.24
C TYR A 135 -12.53 -14.01 -1.05
N GLY A 136 -12.88 -15.13 -0.41
CA GLY A 136 -12.98 -16.45 -1.03
C GLY A 136 -11.64 -17.16 -1.22
N LYS A 137 -10.53 -16.57 -0.75
CA LYS A 137 -9.23 -17.24 -0.78
C LYS A 137 -9.16 -18.34 0.28
N ASN A 138 -8.50 -19.44 -0.05
CA ASN A 138 -8.16 -20.46 0.94
C ASN A 138 -7.03 -19.97 1.86
N ILE A 139 -6.88 -20.63 3.01
CA ILE A 139 -5.90 -20.23 4.03
C ILE A 139 -4.45 -20.30 3.53
N GLN A 140 -4.14 -21.25 2.64
CA GLN A 140 -2.81 -21.42 2.06
C GLN A 140 -2.42 -20.24 1.17
N ALA A 141 -3.34 -19.77 0.32
CA ALA A 141 -3.13 -18.59 -0.51
C ALA A 141 -2.95 -17.32 0.34
N VAL A 142 -3.66 -17.21 1.46
CA VAL A 142 -3.46 -16.11 2.42
C VAL A 142 -2.07 -16.20 3.06
N HIS A 143 -1.65 -17.41 3.47
CA HIS A 143 -0.30 -17.63 3.99
C HIS A 143 0.76 -17.20 2.97
N GLU A 144 0.67 -17.64 1.72
CA GLU A 144 1.64 -17.31 0.66
C GLU A 144 1.72 -15.81 0.37
N GLU A 145 0.59 -15.10 0.36
CA GLU A 145 0.56 -13.65 0.18
C GLU A 145 1.18 -12.89 1.36
N GLU A 146 0.84 -13.29 2.58
CA GLU A 146 1.32 -12.65 3.81
C GLU A 146 2.74 -13.05 4.17
N ALA A 147 3.24 -14.20 3.71
CA ALA A 147 4.63 -14.65 3.89
C ALA A 147 5.65 -13.87 3.04
N THR A 148 5.20 -12.95 2.19
CA THR A 148 6.10 -12.07 1.42
C THR A 148 6.92 -11.16 2.34
N PHE A 149 8.23 -11.03 2.09
CA PHE A 149 9.15 -10.20 2.89
C PHE A 149 9.18 -10.55 4.40
N PRO A 150 9.38 -11.83 4.79
CA PRO A 150 9.21 -12.27 6.17
C PRO A 150 10.21 -11.59 7.13
N ASP A 151 11.45 -11.38 6.70
CA ASP A 151 12.52 -10.82 7.53
C ASP A 151 12.41 -9.31 7.77
N SER A 152 11.59 -8.62 6.96
CA SER A 152 11.36 -7.18 7.06
C SER A 152 9.91 -6.82 7.38
N SER A 153 9.08 -7.82 7.71
CA SER A 153 7.68 -7.62 8.03
C SER A 153 7.44 -7.46 9.53
N ILE A 154 6.62 -6.47 9.90
CA ILE A 154 6.10 -6.31 11.26
C ILE A 154 4.59 -6.44 11.19
N PHE A 155 4.05 -7.40 11.93
CA PHE A 155 2.61 -7.60 12.04
C PHE A 155 2.08 -7.00 13.33
N ILE A 156 1.02 -6.22 13.22
CA ILE A 156 0.33 -5.60 14.34
C ILE A 156 -1.11 -6.08 14.30
N GLY A 157 -1.59 -6.69 15.38
CA GLY A 157 -2.97 -7.14 15.52
C GLY A 157 -3.79 -6.22 16.43
N ALA A 158 -5.05 -6.02 16.05
CA ALA A 158 -6.08 -5.45 16.91
C ALA A 158 -7.01 -6.57 17.38
N PHE A 159 -7.13 -6.72 18.69
CA PHE A 159 -7.86 -7.81 19.32
C PHE A 159 -9.01 -7.29 20.16
N LEU A 160 -10.16 -7.97 20.07
CA LEU A 160 -11.27 -7.81 21.00
C LEU A 160 -11.38 -9.10 21.82
N GLY A 161 -10.91 -9.06 23.08
CA GLY A 161 -10.61 -10.29 23.81
C GLY A 161 -9.48 -11.05 23.11
N GLU A 162 -9.73 -12.30 22.73
CA GLU A 162 -8.77 -13.14 22.00
C GLU A 162 -8.94 -13.09 20.47
N THR A 163 -10.04 -12.52 19.99
CA THR A 163 -10.38 -12.50 18.56
C THR A 163 -9.64 -11.38 17.82
N LEU A 164 -8.94 -11.72 16.74
CA LEU A 164 -8.32 -10.74 15.85
C LEU A 164 -9.39 -10.05 15.00
N ILE A 165 -9.58 -8.75 15.22
CA ILE A 165 -10.59 -7.93 14.52
C ILE A 165 -9.98 -6.99 13.47
N GLY A 166 -8.65 -6.91 13.40
CA GLY A 166 -7.93 -6.12 12.41
C GLY A 166 -6.43 -6.36 12.49
N PHE A 167 -5.72 -6.03 11.41
CA PHE A 167 -4.28 -6.15 11.38
C PHE A 167 -3.63 -5.10 10.48
N ILE A 168 -2.35 -4.87 10.72
CA ILE A 168 -1.42 -4.19 9.83
C ILE A 168 -0.25 -5.14 9.54
N LYS A 169 0.18 -5.16 8.27
CA LYS A 169 1.50 -5.62 7.87
C LYS A 169 2.33 -4.42 7.43
N LEU A 170 3.36 -4.08 8.19
CA LEU A 170 4.40 -3.14 7.80
C LEU A 170 5.53 -3.91 7.12
N VAL A 171 6.12 -3.34 6.08
CA VAL A 171 7.35 -3.86 5.47
C VAL A 171 8.40 -2.76 5.49
N THR A 172 9.51 -3.00 6.17
CA THR A 172 10.65 -2.06 6.20
C THR A 172 11.49 -2.23 4.95
N ASP A 173 12.02 -1.12 4.44
CA ASP A 173 13.07 -1.20 3.42
C ASP A 173 14.40 -1.70 4.02
N GLU A 174 15.34 -2.07 3.15
CA GLU A 174 16.65 -2.62 3.53
C GLU A 174 17.45 -1.66 4.44
N THR A 175 17.29 -0.35 4.26
CA THR A 175 18.00 0.67 5.04
C THR A 175 17.23 1.16 6.27
N ARG A 176 16.03 0.61 6.51
CA ARG A 176 15.11 1.01 7.60
C ARG A 176 14.82 2.51 7.63
N THR A 177 14.92 3.20 6.49
CA THR A 177 14.54 4.60 6.38
C THR A 177 13.02 4.75 6.32
N GLN A 178 12.30 3.74 5.82
CA GLN A 178 10.86 3.75 5.72
C GLN A 178 10.21 2.40 6.01
N ALA A 179 9.04 2.44 6.65
CA ALA A 179 8.14 1.31 6.79
C ALA A 179 6.88 1.55 5.95
N GLY A 180 6.64 0.69 4.97
CA GLY A 180 5.43 0.72 4.16
C GLY A 180 4.30 -0.09 4.77
N LEU A 181 3.12 0.51 4.91
CA LEU A 181 1.86 -0.19 5.20
C LEU A 181 1.48 -1.01 3.97
N MET A 182 1.86 -2.29 3.96
CA MET A 182 1.50 -3.23 2.90
C MET A 182 0.02 -3.58 3.00
N ASN A 183 -0.41 -4.00 4.19
CA ASN A 183 -1.79 -4.37 4.47
C ASN A 183 -2.27 -3.59 5.69
N ILE A 184 -3.49 -3.07 5.62
CA ILE A 184 -4.20 -2.46 6.74
C ILE A 184 -5.68 -2.76 6.58
N VAL A 185 -6.19 -3.72 7.34
CA VAL A 185 -7.55 -4.22 7.20
C VAL A 185 -8.16 -4.46 8.57
N SER A 186 -9.43 -4.12 8.73
CA SER A 186 -10.20 -4.41 9.93
C SER A 186 -11.58 -4.90 9.57
N MET A 187 -12.18 -5.66 10.47
CA MET A 187 -13.54 -6.16 10.32
C MET A 187 -14.53 -4.99 10.25
N ILE A 188 -15.47 -5.07 9.30
CA ILE A 188 -16.57 -4.14 9.12
C ILE A 188 -17.46 -4.13 10.38
N GLY A 189 -17.77 -5.30 10.93
CA GLY A 189 -18.59 -5.47 12.13
C GLY A 189 -18.04 -4.78 13.39
N HIS A 190 -16.77 -4.35 13.35
CA HIS A 190 -16.11 -3.65 14.44
C HIS A 190 -15.67 -2.22 14.08
N ARG A 191 -16.16 -1.65 12.96
CA ARG A 191 -15.88 -0.25 12.58
C ARG A 191 -16.28 0.75 13.67
N ASP A 192 -17.33 0.45 14.43
CA ASP A 192 -17.79 1.27 15.56
C ASP A 192 -16.73 1.43 16.67
N LYS A 193 -15.71 0.56 16.69
CA LYS A 193 -14.58 0.59 17.63
C LYS A 193 -13.36 1.33 17.09
N ALA A 194 -13.38 1.76 15.83
CA ALA A 194 -12.25 2.40 15.15
C ALA A 194 -10.91 1.61 15.21
N PRO A 195 -10.89 0.28 14.96
CA PRO A 195 -9.68 -0.54 15.04
C PRO A 195 -8.56 -0.05 14.10
N THR A 196 -8.91 0.44 12.91
CA THR A 196 -7.94 0.96 11.93
C THR A 196 -7.17 2.18 12.44
N ASN A 197 -7.83 3.11 13.15
CA ASN A 197 -7.14 4.27 13.76
C ASN A 197 -6.20 3.83 14.88
N ALA A 198 -6.62 2.84 15.66
CA ALA A 198 -5.83 2.28 16.74
C ALA A 198 -4.57 1.57 16.18
N LEU A 199 -4.75 0.75 15.14
CA LEU A 199 -3.67 0.09 14.42
C LEU A 199 -2.64 1.08 13.86
N VAL A 200 -3.07 2.20 13.26
CA VAL A 200 -2.15 3.26 12.80
C VAL A 200 -1.36 3.85 13.97
N ALA A 201 -2.00 4.12 15.11
CA ALA A 201 -1.29 4.60 16.29
C ALA A 201 -0.20 3.62 16.75
N GLN A 202 -0.51 2.32 16.78
CA GLN A 202 0.50 1.30 17.11
C GLN A 202 1.60 1.22 16.05
N ALA A 203 1.29 1.37 14.76
CA ALA A 203 2.29 1.40 13.70
C ALA A 203 3.28 2.57 13.86
N VAL A 204 2.79 3.75 14.26
CA VAL A 204 3.65 4.90 14.56
C VAL A 204 4.55 4.61 15.76
N ARG A 205 4.00 3.99 16.81
CA ARG A 205 4.78 3.58 17.99
C ARG A 205 5.88 2.60 17.60
N SER A 206 5.55 1.56 16.84
CA SER A 206 6.50 0.54 16.35
C SER A 206 7.61 1.15 15.49
N CYS A 207 7.31 2.19 14.69
CA CYS A 207 8.31 2.92 13.91
C CYS A 207 9.21 3.78 14.80
N ALA A 208 8.64 4.53 15.74
CA ALA A 208 9.38 5.39 16.67
C ALA A 208 10.34 4.58 17.55
N GLU A 209 9.90 3.45 18.10
CA GLU A 209 10.72 2.55 18.93
C GLU A 209 11.91 1.95 18.16
N ARG A 210 11.77 1.79 16.83
CA ARG A 210 12.80 1.25 15.94
C ARG A 210 13.66 2.32 15.27
N GLY A 211 13.38 3.60 15.52
CA GLY A 211 14.06 4.71 14.85
C GLY A 211 13.80 4.76 13.34
N ILE A 212 12.65 4.28 12.86
CA ILE A 212 12.28 4.34 11.43
C ILE A 212 11.62 5.70 11.17
N PRO A 213 12.24 6.60 10.38
CA PRO A 213 11.83 7.99 10.28
C PRO A 213 10.59 8.23 9.41
N TYR A 214 10.20 7.29 8.55
CA TYR A 214 9.06 7.47 7.63
C TYR A 214 8.11 6.28 7.65
N LEU A 215 6.85 6.51 8.03
CA LEU A 215 5.75 5.57 7.85
C LEU A 215 5.01 5.91 6.55
N VAL A 216 4.91 4.95 5.62
CA VAL A 216 4.36 5.18 4.28
C VAL A 216 3.04 4.42 4.11
N TYR A 217 1.96 5.13 3.81
CA TYR A 217 0.66 4.54 3.50
C TYR A 217 0.35 4.55 2.00
N SER A 218 1.15 3.84 1.20
CA SER A 218 0.97 3.73 -0.26
C SER A 218 0.74 5.10 -0.92
N ASN A 219 0.02 5.18 -2.04
CA ASN A 219 -0.18 6.44 -2.76
C ASN A 219 -1.14 7.38 -2.03
N PHE A 220 -0.80 8.66 -1.95
CA PHE A 220 -1.66 9.68 -1.34
C PHE A 220 -2.93 9.94 -2.15
N ALA A 221 -2.77 10.08 -3.46
CA ALA A 221 -3.86 10.26 -4.42
C ALA A 221 -3.84 9.14 -5.46
N TYR A 222 -5.03 8.61 -5.75
CA TYR A 222 -5.23 7.58 -6.78
C TYR A 222 -5.98 8.20 -7.97
N GLY A 223 -5.28 8.36 -9.09
CA GLY A 223 -5.84 8.94 -10.32
C GLY A 223 -6.10 10.45 -10.18
N LYS A 224 -7.08 10.97 -10.94
CA LYS A 224 -7.48 12.39 -10.94
C LYS A 224 -8.50 12.75 -9.86
N LYS A 225 -8.64 11.92 -8.82
CA LYS A 225 -9.57 12.18 -7.73
C LYS A 225 -9.11 13.40 -6.91
N LEU A 226 -9.94 14.44 -6.89
CA LEU A 226 -9.68 15.65 -6.10
C LEU A 226 -9.82 15.41 -4.58
N ARG A 227 -10.73 14.52 -4.16
CA ARG A 227 -10.90 14.08 -2.75
C ARG A 227 -11.40 12.64 -2.68
N ASP A 228 -10.79 11.82 -1.84
CA ASP A 228 -11.24 10.45 -1.51
C ASP A 228 -11.27 10.32 0.02
N SER A 229 -12.23 9.58 0.57
CA SER A 229 -12.33 9.25 2.00
C SER A 229 -11.03 8.72 2.60
N LEU A 230 -10.23 8.03 1.77
CA LEU A 230 -8.93 7.50 2.12
C LEU A 230 -7.85 8.60 2.25
N SER A 231 -7.89 9.64 1.42
CA SER A 231 -6.98 10.78 1.51
C SER A 231 -7.29 11.61 2.76
N ASP A 232 -8.58 11.83 3.06
CA ASP A 232 -8.99 12.49 4.31
C ASP A 232 -8.54 11.70 5.55
N PHE A 233 -8.65 10.36 5.51
CA PHE A 233 -8.15 9.50 6.59
C PHE A 233 -6.64 9.68 6.79
N LYS A 234 -5.87 9.72 5.70
CA LYS A 234 -4.42 9.90 5.73
C LYS A 234 -4.05 11.26 6.34
N GLU A 235 -4.63 12.33 5.83
CA GLU A 235 -4.39 13.69 6.34
C GLU A 235 -4.73 13.81 7.83
N ARG A 236 -5.87 13.26 8.26
CA ARG A 236 -6.28 13.30 9.68
C ARG A 236 -5.31 12.58 10.62
N ASN A 237 -4.61 11.56 10.13
CA ASN A 237 -3.60 10.85 10.90
C ASN A 237 -2.17 11.41 10.71
N GLY A 238 -2.04 12.57 10.05
CA GLY A 238 -0.77 13.29 9.88
C GLY A 238 0.06 12.85 8.67
N PHE A 239 -0.47 11.99 7.80
CA PHE A 239 0.21 11.66 6.55
C PHE A 239 0.12 12.85 5.59
N GLN A 240 1.26 13.22 5.03
CA GLN A 240 1.39 14.24 4.01
C GLN A 240 1.70 13.63 2.64
N ARG A 241 1.35 14.36 1.59
CA ARG A 241 1.72 14.00 0.22
C ARG A 241 3.19 14.34 0.00
N ILE A 242 3.98 13.35 -0.38
CA ILE A 242 5.34 13.56 -0.89
C ILE A 242 5.39 13.02 -2.32
N ASP A 243 5.78 13.89 -3.25
CA ASP A 243 6.01 13.50 -4.64
C ASP A 243 7.45 12.99 -4.78
N LEU A 244 7.61 11.81 -5.36
CA LEU A 244 8.88 11.13 -5.56
C LEU A 244 9.13 10.82 -7.04
N PRO A 245 10.40 10.89 -7.48
CA PRO A 245 10.82 10.39 -8.78
C PRO A 245 10.44 8.92 -9.00
N ARG A 246 9.62 8.65 -10.02
CA ARG A 246 9.48 7.32 -10.61
C ARG A 246 10.12 7.32 -11.99
N TYR A 247 11.15 6.50 -12.15
CA TYR A 247 11.91 6.39 -13.37
C TYR A 247 11.34 5.31 -14.30
N TYR A 248 11.52 5.53 -15.59
CA TYR A 248 11.15 4.63 -16.68
C TYR A 248 12.33 4.54 -17.63
N VAL A 249 13.02 3.39 -17.60
CA VAL A 249 14.16 3.10 -18.46
C VAL A 249 13.65 2.32 -19.67
N PRO A 250 13.69 2.90 -20.89
CA PRO A 250 13.40 2.17 -22.11
C PRO A 250 14.50 1.14 -22.36
N LEU A 251 14.12 -0.13 -22.45
CA LEU A 251 15.03 -1.23 -22.80
C LEU A 251 14.86 -1.68 -24.26
N SER A 252 13.80 -1.22 -24.93
CA SER A 252 13.55 -1.44 -26.36
C SER A 252 13.01 -0.17 -27.04
N SER A 253 13.06 -0.11 -28.37
CA SER A 253 12.45 0.96 -29.16
C SER A 253 10.93 1.05 -28.93
N ILE A 254 10.28 -0.11 -28.73
CA ILE A 254 8.87 -0.19 -28.34
C ILE A 254 8.65 0.47 -26.98
N GLY A 255 9.53 0.21 -26.01
CA GLY A 255 9.48 0.83 -24.70
C GLY A 255 9.63 2.34 -24.76
N TRP A 256 10.56 2.84 -25.59
CA TRP A 256 10.75 4.27 -25.78
C TRP A 256 9.49 4.94 -26.34
N ALA A 257 8.88 4.34 -27.37
CA ALA A 257 7.62 4.82 -27.93
C ALA A 257 6.48 4.73 -26.91
N ALA A 258 6.37 3.62 -26.17
CA ALA A 258 5.36 3.41 -25.15
C ALA A 258 5.43 4.47 -24.05
N PHE A 259 6.63 4.84 -23.60
CA PHE A 259 6.82 5.91 -22.61
C PHE A 259 6.40 7.27 -23.18
N ARG A 260 6.87 7.62 -24.39
CA ARG A 260 6.54 8.89 -25.07
C ARG A 260 5.03 9.06 -25.29
N LEU A 261 4.36 7.97 -25.66
CA LEU A 261 2.92 7.92 -25.87
C LEU A 261 2.12 7.67 -24.58
N ARG A 262 2.79 7.56 -23.42
CA ARG A 262 2.20 7.29 -22.09
C ARG A 262 1.40 5.98 -21.99
N LEU A 263 1.66 5.02 -22.88
CA LEU A 263 0.99 3.71 -22.91
C LEU A 263 1.35 2.83 -21.71
N HIS A 264 2.37 3.22 -20.93
CA HIS A 264 2.72 2.57 -19.67
C HIS A 264 1.76 2.92 -18.51
N ARG A 265 0.99 4.00 -18.63
CA ARG A 265 -0.01 4.38 -17.63
C ARG A 265 -1.25 3.49 -17.72
N ARG A 266 -2.03 3.43 -16.65
CA ARG A 266 -3.27 2.64 -16.69
C ARG A 266 -4.22 3.26 -17.70
N PHE A 267 -4.97 2.42 -18.41
CA PHE A 267 -5.96 2.88 -19.39
C PHE A 267 -6.93 3.91 -18.79
N VAL A 268 -7.31 3.71 -17.52
CA VAL A 268 -8.18 4.61 -16.76
C VAL A 268 -7.60 6.02 -16.61
N ASP A 269 -6.28 6.18 -16.56
CA ASP A 269 -5.64 7.50 -16.36
C ASP A 269 -5.73 8.39 -17.60
N HIS A 270 -6.05 7.81 -18.76
CA HIS A 270 -6.21 8.51 -20.03
C HIS A 270 -7.59 9.20 -20.14
N PHE A 271 -8.59 8.79 -19.34
CA PHE A 271 -9.93 9.37 -19.39
C PHE A 271 -10.10 10.57 -18.44
N PRO A 272 -11.04 11.49 -18.73
CA PRO A 272 -11.44 12.54 -17.78
C PRO A 272 -12.13 11.97 -16.53
N GLU A 273 -11.91 12.55 -15.35
CA GLU A 273 -12.50 12.07 -14.08
C GLU A 273 -14.03 11.99 -14.09
N PRO A 274 -14.81 12.93 -14.69
CA PRO A 274 -16.27 12.83 -14.71
C PRO A 274 -16.78 11.55 -15.38
N PHE A 275 -16.11 11.11 -16.44
CA PHE A 275 -16.46 9.88 -17.15
C PHE A 275 -16.16 8.64 -16.31
N ILE A 276 -14.99 8.63 -15.66
CA ILE A 276 -14.57 7.54 -14.77
C ILE A 276 -15.48 7.46 -13.55
N ALA A 277 -15.89 8.60 -12.98
CA ALA A 277 -16.81 8.69 -11.86
C ALA A 277 -18.16 8.03 -12.19
N LYS A 278 -18.74 8.36 -13.36
CA LYS A 278 -20.01 7.77 -13.82
C LYS A 278 -19.93 6.26 -14.05
N ILE A 279 -18.85 5.78 -14.68
CA ILE A 279 -18.61 4.33 -14.83
C ILE A 279 -18.47 3.65 -13.46
N ARG A 280 -17.80 4.31 -12.51
CA ARG A 280 -17.61 3.79 -11.15
C ARG A 280 -18.94 3.69 -10.40
N GLU A 281 -19.81 4.68 -10.52
CA GLU A 281 -21.17 4.66 -9.95
C GLU A 281 -22.01 3.53 -10.53
N LEU A 282 -22.08 3.40 -11.85
CA LEU A 282 -22.79 2.32 -12.53
C LEU A 282 -22.29 0.94 -12.09
N ARG A 283 -20.96 0.79 -12.00
CA ARG A 283 -20.34 -0.44 -11.55
C ARG A 283 -20.66 -0.75 -10.09
N ASN A 284 -20.61 0.25 -9.21
CA ASN A 284 -20.96 0.08 -7.80
C ASN A 284 -22.45 -0.33 -7.65
N ALA A 285 -23.34 0.32 -8.41
CA ALA A 285 -24.78 -0.02 -8.42
C ALA A 285 -25.03 -1.45 -8.92
N TRP A 286 -24.28 -1.91 -9.93
CA TRP A 286 -24.34 -3.28 -10.42
C TRP A 286 -23.87 -4.31 -9.38
N TYR A 287 -22.75 -4.06 -8.70
CA TYR A 287 -22.27 -4.95 -7.64
C TYR A 287 -23.24 -4.99 -6.45
N ASN A 288 -23.79 -3.84 -6.05
CA ASN A 288 -24.80 -3.79 -4.98
C ASN A 288 -26.07 -4.56 -5.35
N ARG A 289 -26.47 -4.57 -6.63
CA ARG A 289 -27.60 -5.37 -7.12
C ARG A 289 -27.30 -6.87 -7.21
N LYS A 290 -26.08 -7.25 -7.61
CA LYS A 290 -25.69 -8.65 -7.84
C LYS A 290 -25.28 -9.38 -6.55
N LEU A 291 -24.89 -8.65 -5.51
CA LEU A 291 -24.50 -9.17 -4.20
C LEU A 291 -25.38 -8.52 -3.11
N PRO A 292 -26.67 -8.89 -2.99
CA PRO A 292 -27.65 -8.17 -2.16
C PRO A 292 -27.40 -8.22 -0.65
N GLY A 293 -26.40 -8.98 -0.19
CA GLY A 293 -26.27 -9.38 1.21
C GLY A 293 -25.76 -8.32 2.19
N VAL A 294 -25.16 -7.20 1.76
CA VAL A 294 -24.60 -6.22 2.72
C VAL A 294 -24.67 -4.82 2.13
N ALA A 295 -25.83 -4.17 2.25
CA ALA A 295 -25.90 -2.72 2.13
C ALA A 295 -25.00 -2.11 3.23
N GLU A 296 -23.97 -1.37 2.83
CA GLU A 296 -23.22 -0.52 3.76
C GLU A 296 -24.23 0.45 4.40
N VAL A 297 -24.50 0.28 5.70
CA VAL A 297 -25.08 1.36 6.49
C VAL A 297 -23.98 2.42 6.60
N SER A 298 -24.22 3.52 5.89
CA SER A 298 -23.37 4.70 5.79
C SER A 298 -22.95 5.24 7.17
#